data_AF-A0A2V8UNH2-F1
#
_entry.id   AF-A0A2V8UNH2-F1
#
_cell.length_a   1.000
_cell.length_b   1.000
_cell.length_c   1.000
_cell.angle_alpha   90.00
_cell.angle_beta   90.00
_cell.angle_gamma   90.00
#
_symmetry.space_group_name_H-M   'P 1'
#
loop_
_entity.id
_entity.type
_entity.pdbx_description
1 polymer ?
#
loop_
_entity_poly.entity_id
_entity_poly.type
_entity_poly.pdbx_seq_one_letter_code
_entity_poly.pdbx_strand_id
1 'polypeptide(L)' 'MSQGFPFAKCAVIMATLDLAGQIAGLPMHRFFGGRLRDKIELTYALSIDAPAAMAESAKSYPFVKFFKLKVSGDEKD' A
#
# COMPACT_ATOMS: atom_id res chain seq x y z
N MET A 1 -8.26 21.69 6.25
CA MET A 1 -9.06 21.50 5.01
C MET A 1 -8.12 21.03 3.91
N SER A 2 -8.36 19.87 3.30
CA SER A 2 -7.53 19.39 2.19
C SER A 2 -7.78 20.28 0.97
N GLN A 3 -6.89 21.24 0.71
CA GLN A 3 -7.04 22.13 -0.43
C GLN A 3 -7.11 21.30 -1.72
N GLY A 4 -8.19 21.48 -2.49
CA GLY A 4 -8.36 20.85 -3.80
C GLY A 4 -8.80 19.39 -3.81
N PHE A 5 -9.29 18.83 -2.71
CA PHE A 5 -9.91 17.48 -2.63
C PHE A 5 -9.09 16.36 -3.32
N PRO A 6 -7.81 16.16 -2.96
CA PRO A 6 -6.93 15.23 -3.66
C PRO A 6 -7.47 13.80 -3.68
N PHE A 7 -8.03 13.32 -2.57
CA PHE A 7 -8.60 11.97 -2.50
C PHE A 7 -9.81 11.78 -3.43
N ALA A 8 -10.70 12.77 -3.53
CA ALA A 8 -11.84 12.71 -4.43
C ALA A 8 -11.40 12.72 -5.90
N LYS A 9 -10.41 13.57 -6.24
CA LYS A 9 -9.83 13.61 -7.60
C LYS A 9 -9.14 12.30 -7.96
N CYS A 10 -8.38 11.71 -7.03
CA CYS A 10 -7.74 10.42 -7.24
C CYS A 10 -8.75 9.32 -7.56
N ALA A 11 -9.89 9.27 -6.84
CA ALA A 11 -10.93 8.28 -7.12
C ALA A 11 -11.45 8.38 -8.58
N VAL A 12 -11.71 9.59 -9.06
CA VAL A 12 -12.13 9.82 -10.46
C VAL A 12 -11.02 9.43 -11.44
N ILE A 13 -9.78 9.82 -11.18
CA ILE A 13 -8.63 9.50 -12.06
C ILE A 13 -8.42 7.98 -12.17
N MET A 14 -8.48 7.24 -11.06
CA MET A 14 -8.31 5.78 -11.07
C MET A 14 -9.40 5.09 -11.91
N ALA A 15 -10.66 5.53 -11.80
CA ALA A 15 -11.75 5.00 -12.60
C ALA A 15 -11.56 5.28 -14.10
N THR A 16 -11.14 6.49 -14.45
CA THR A 16 -10.87 6.85 -15.86
C THR A 16 -9.70 6.05 -16.44
N LEU A 17 -8.63 5.83 -15.67
CA LEU A 17 -7.50 5.00 -16.08
C LEU A 17 -7.92 3.55 -16.32
N ASP A 18 -8.72 2.98 -15.41
CA ASP A 18 -9.25 1.63 -15.57
C ASP A 18 -10.11 1.51 -16.85
N LEU A 19 -11.03 2.45 -17.07
CA LEU A 19 -11.83 2.51 -18.30
C LEU A 19 -10.96 2.60 -19.56
N ALA A 20 -9.91 3.42 -19.55
CA ALA A 20 -8.97 3.51 -20.67
C ALA A 20 -8.27 2.17 -20.95
N GLY A 21 -7.91 1.41 -19.91
CA GLY A 21 -7.37 0.07 -20.04
C GLY A 21 -8.34 -0.93 -20.64
N GLN A 22 -9.60 -0.88 -20.19
CA GLN A 22 -10.67 -1.72 -20.73
C GLN A 22 -10.92 -1.42 -22.20
N ILE A 23 -11.01 -0.14 -22.59
CA ILE A 23 -11.19 0.30 -23.98
C ILE A 23 -10.02 -0.18 -24.87
N ALA A 24 -8.78 -0.05 -24.38
CA ALA A 24 -7.60 -0.46 -25.13
C ALA A 24 -7.33 -1.97 -25.13
N GLY A 25 -8.00 -2.74 -24.25
CA GLY A 25 -7.71 -4.16 -24.05
C GLY A 25 -6.30 -4.42 -23.48
N LEU A 26 -5.73 -3.46 -22.75
CA LEU A 26 -4.36 -3.54 -22.23
C LEU A 26 -4.33 -3.38 -20.70
N PRO A 27 -3.46 -4.14 -19.99
CA PRO A 27 -3.27 -3.94 -18.55
C PRO A 27 -2.54 -2.62 -18.26
N MET A 28 -2.84 -1.98 -17.12
CA MET A 28 -2.36 -0.63 -16.79
C MET A 28 -0.85 -0.43 -16.86
N HIS A 29 -0.06 -1.41 -16.44
CA HIS A 29 1.40 -1.28 -16.50
C HIS A 29 1.93 -1.02 -17.92
N ARG A 30 1.19 -1.38 -18.99
CA ARG A 30 1.57 -1.09 -20.38
C ARG A 30 1.45 0.39 -20.74
N PHE A 31 0.59 1.15 -20.08
CA PHE A 31 0.48 2.60 -20.25
C PHE A 31 1.62 3.36 -19.54
N PHE A 32 2.24 2.74 -18.54
CA PHE A 32 3.27 3.35 -17.68
C PHE A 32 4.69 2.79 -17.93
N GLY A 33 4.99 2.41 -19.17
CA GLY A 33 6.33 1.95 -19.58
C GLY A 33 6.51 0.43 -19.64
N GLY A 34 5.46 -0.36 -19.39
CA GLY A 34 5.50 -1.81 -19.51
C GLY A 34 5.88 -2.55 -18.23
N ARG A 35 5.99 -3.87 -18.34
CA ARG A 35 6.32 -4.75 -17.20
C ARG A 35 7.84 -4.72 -16.99
N LEU A 36 8.28 -4.31 -15.80
CA LEU A 36 9.70 -4.28 -15.42
C LEU A 36 10.13 -5.44 -14.51
N ARG A 37 9.16 -6.09 -13.85
CA ARG A 37 9.40 -7.20 -12.92
C ARG A 37 8.15 -8.08 -12.83
N ASP A 38 8.36 -9.34 -12.43
CA ASP A 38 7.28 -10.32 -12.30
C ASP A 38 6.62 -10.33 -10.92
N LYS A 39 7.36 -9.87 -9.91
CA LYS A 39 6.93 -9.83 -8.51
C LYS A 39 7.39 -8.54 -7.85
N ILE A 40 6.64 -8.09 -6.85
CA ILE A 40 7.00 -6.96 -5.99
C ILE A 40 7.04 -7.52 -4.57
N GLU A 41 8.15 -7.33 -3.87
CA GLU A 41 8.24 -7.71 -2.46
C GLU A 41 7.36 -6.76 -1.63
N LEU A 42 6.47 -7.31 -0.80
CA LEU A 42 5.54 -6.54 0.01
C LEU A 42 6.10 -6.30 1.42
N THR A 43 5.78 -5.13 1.96
CA THR A 43 6.05 -4.75 3.35
C THR A 43 4.76 -4.85 4.15
N TYR A 44 4.78 -5.55 5.28
CA TYR A 44 3.64 -5.63 6.18
C TYR A 44 3.62 -4.43 7.14
N ALA A 45 2.49 -3.73 7.22
CA ALA A 45 2.33 -2.62 8.15
C ALA A 45 1.83 -3.13 9.51
N LEU A 46 2.73 -3.18 10.51
CA LEU A 46 2.37 -3.49 11.89
C LEU A 46 1.64 -2.30 12.52
N SER A 47 0.45 -2.56 13.04
CA SER A 47 -0.32 -1.60 13.82
C SER A 47 0.37 -1.30 15.15
N ILE A 48 0.14 -0.10 15.69
CA ILE A 48 0.60 0.28 17.02
C ILE A 48 -0.10 -0.61 18.04
N ASP A 49 0.68 -1.21 18.94
CA ASP A 49 0.22 -1.99 20.09
C ASP A 49 1.35 -2.05 21.13
N ALA A 50 1.17 -2.78 22.23
CA ALA A 50 2.24 -3.10 23.16
C ALA A 50 3.40 -3.83 22.43
N PRO A 51 4.67 -3.57 22.77
CA PRO A 51 5.82 -4.15 22.06
C PRO A 51 5.77 -5.68 21.93
N ALA A 52 5.35 -6.37 22.99
CA ALA A 52 5.20 -7.83 22.98
C ALA A 52 4.13 -8.30 21.97
N ALA A 53 2.97 -7.62 21.91
CA ALA A 53 1.91 -7.94 20.97
C ALA A 53 2.33 -7.67 19.52
N MET A 54 3.05 -6.58 19.27
CA MET A 54 3.62 -6.28 17.94
C MET A 54 4.63 -7.35 17.51
N ALA A 55 5.46 -7.84 18.43
CA ALA A 55 6.43 -8.91 18.16
C ALA A 55 5.74 -10.24 17.83
N GLU A 56 4.70 -10.62 18.58
CA GLU A 56 3.91 -11.82 18.27
C GLU A 56 3.16 -11.70 16.94
N SER A 57 2.60 -10.54 16.64
CA SER A 57 1.98 -10.27 15.33
C SER A 57 2.99 -10.43 14.19
N ALA A 58 4.21 -9.90 14.34
CA ALA A 58 5.27 -10.06 13.35
C ALA A 58 5.64 -11.55 13.14
N LYS A 59 5.76 -12.32 14.22
CA LYS A 59 6.07 -13.77 14.16
C LYS A 59 4.96 -14.57 13.46
N SER A 60 3.71 -14.12 13.50
CA SER A 60 2.59 -14.79 12.82
C SER A 60 2.67 -14.71 11.28
N TYR A 61 3.56 -13.87 10.74
CA TYR A 61 3.80 -13.73 9.29
C TYR A 61 5.23 -14.11 8.89
N PRO A 62 5.63 -15.39 9.01
CA PRO A 62 7.02 -15.83 8.79
C PRO A 62 7.52 -15.67 7.35
N PHE A 63 6.61 -15.46 6.39
CA PHE A 63 6.93 -15.25 4.98
C PHE A 63 7.16 -13.77 4.63
N VAL A 64 6.89 -12.85 5.56
CA VAL A 64 7.12 -11.42 5.35
C VAL A 64 8.57 -11.10 5.68
N LYS A 65 9.28 -10.48 4.73
CA LYS A 65 10.69 -10.07 4.91
C LYS A 65 10.84 -8.66 5.48
N PHE A 66 9.84 -7.81 5.27
CA PHE A 66 9.91 -6.39 5.61
C PHE A 66 8.68 -5.95 6.41
N PHE A 67 8.92 -5.23 7.50
CA PHE A 67 7.88 -4.67 8.35
C PHE A 67 7.96 -3.15 8.40
N LYS A 68 6.81 -2.48 8.27
CA LYS A 68 6.63 -1.06 8.56
C LYS A 68 5.97 -0.94 9.93
N LEU A 69 6.76 -0.59 10.93
CA LEU A 69 6.26 -0.38 12.28
C LEU A 69 5.55 0.98 12.34
N LYS A 70 4.27 0.99 12.72
CA LYS A 70 3.62 2.21 13.18
C LYS A 70 3.96 2.37 14.65
N VAL A 71 4.45 3.56 15.03
CA VAL A 71 4.76 3.94 16.41
C VAL A 71 4.04 5.24 16.73
N SER A 72 3.58 5.41 17.97
CA SER A 72 3.13 6.69 18.53
C SER A 72 4.16 7.16 19.56
N GLY A 73 4.33 8.47 19.71
CA GLY A 73 5.36 9.07 20.57
C GLY A 73 5.08 9.03 22.08
N ASP A 74 4.06 8.31 22.53
CA ASP A 74 3.81 8.15 23.96
C ASP A 74 4.59 6.91 24.44
N GLU A 75 5.67 7.16 25.17
CA GLU A 75 6.26 6.17 26.07
C GLU A 75 5.22 5.92 27.17
N LYS A 76 4.45 4.83 27.03
CA LYS A 76 3.74 4.26 28.17
C LYS A 76 4.47 2.97 28.51
N ASP A 77 5.07 2.99 29.69
CA ASP A 77 5.76 1.87 30.33
C ASP A 77 5.05 0.52 30.13
#